data_AF-V4NFJ2-F1
#
_entry.id   AF-V4NFJ2-F1
#
_cell.length_a   1.000
_cell.length_b   1.000
_cell.length_c   1.000
_cell.angle_alpha   90.00
_cell.angle_beta   90.00
_cell.angle_gamma   90.00
#
_symmetry.space_group_name_H-M   'P 1'
#
loop_
_entity.id
_entity.type
_entity.pdbx_description
1 polymer ?
#
loop_
_entity_poly.entity_id
_entity_poly.type
_entity_poly.pdbx_seq_one_letter_code
_entity_poly.pdbx_strand_id
1 'polypeptide(L)'
;MRKIIFLSGLVTGAVIGLSAPVWADNDSPRVAALEARLAAMEARLGDGQRLTLDAGRVLTLEAGDEIRLRTGSASLSLRKNGQITLEGQGIDVKDKNGTTVKGSKILSN
;
A
#
# COMPACT_ATOMS: atom_id res chain seq x y z
N MET A 1 35.68 -19.34 45.98
CA MET A 1 34.95 -18.13 46.41
C MET A 1 35.73 -16.92 45.91
N ARG A 2 35.28 -16.27 44.82
CA ARG A 2 36.00 -15.15 44.18
C ARG A 2 35.43 -13.82 44.70
N LYS A 3 36.29 -12.99 45.29
CA LYS A 3 35.96 -11.66 45.82
C LYS A 3 35.80 -10.65 44.68
N ILE A 4 34.72 -9.87 44.73
CA ILE A 4 34.47 -8.71 43.85
C ILE A 4 35.06 -7.48 44.53
N ILE A 5 35.95 -6.75 43.85
CA ILE A 5 36.48 -5.47 44.30
C ILE A 5 35.80 -4.38 43.45
N PHE A 6 35.02 -3.51 44.09
CA PHE A 6 34.53 -2.28 43.49
C PHE A 6 35.68 -1.27 43.46
N LEU A 7 36.06 -0.81 42.26
CA LEU A 7 36.98 0.32 42.10
C LEU A 7 36.18 1.53 41.62
N SER A 8 35.77 2.36 42.58
CA SER A 8 35.35 3.74 42.36
C SER A 8 36.57 4.55 41.89
N GLY A 9 36.58 4.96 40.62
CA GLY A 9 37.68 5.75 40.07
C GLY A 9 37.36 6.28 38.68
N LEU A 10 36.92 7.53 38.62
CA LEU A 10 37.22 8.55 37.61
C LEU A 10 37.72 8.03 36.23
N VAL A 11 36.86 8.05 35.21
CA VAL A 11 37.31 7.91 33.81
C VAL A 11 36.89 9.17 33.04
N THR A 12 37.78 10.16 33.04
CA THR A 12 37.78 11.23 32.06
C THR A 12 38.82 10.87 30.99
N GLY A 13 38.34 10.47 29.81
CA GLY A 13 39.03 10.67 28.53
C GLY A 13 40.29 9.84 28.23
N ALA A 14 40.15 8.53 28.04
CA ALA A 14 41.02 7.75 27.14
C ALA A 14 40.32 6.43 26.76
N VAL A 15 39.71 6.38 25.57
CA VAL A 15 39.09 5.15 25.03
C VAL A 15 40.21 4.22 24.57
N ILE A 16 40.62 3.30 25.44
CA ILE A 16 41.42 2.12 25.07
C ILE A 16 40.45 1.10 24.47
N GLY A 17 40.79 0.57 23.30
CA GLY A 17 39.96 -0.33 22.50
C GLY A 17 39.33 -1.47 23.30
N LEU A 18 38.01 -1.46 23.35
CA LEU A 18 37.18 -2.62 23.63
C LEU A 18 36.17 -2.69 22.50
N SER A 19 36.26 -3.75 21.71
CA SER A 19 35.29 -4.10 20.68
C SER A 19 33.88 -3.95 21.26
N ALA A 20 33.10 -3.04 20.69
CA ALA A 20 31.68 -2.94 21.00
C ALA A 20 31.05 -4.33 20.82
N PRO A 21 30.17 -4.77 21.73
CA PRO A 21 29.52 -6.05 21.56
C PRO A 21 28.69 -6.08 20.26
N VAL A 22 28.87 -7.15 19.48
CA VAL A 22 28.24 -7.45 18.18
C VAL A 22 26.69 -7.52 18.21
N TRP A 23 26.07 -7.29 19.36
CA TRP A 23 24.61 -7.26 19.53
C TRP A 23 24.00 -5.85 19.52
N ALA A 24 24.80 -4.79 19.40
CA ALA A 24 24.28 -3.41 19.43
C ALA A 24 23.87 -2.84 18.05
N ASP A 25 24.13 -3.51 16.93
CA ASP A 25 24.15 -2.81 15.62
C ASP A 25 23.50 -3.52 14.41
N ASN A 26 22.50 -4.41 14.57
CA ASN A 26 21.97 -5.12 13.39
C ASN A 26 20.45 -5.19 13.18
N ASP A 27 19.65 -4.43 13.92
CA ASP A 27 18.20 -4.30 13.62
C ASP A 27 17.82 -2.91 13.07
N SER A 28 18.55 -1.86 13.46
CA SER A 28 18.33 -0.47 13.00
C SER A 28 18.38 -0.29 11.46
N PRO A 29 19.34 -0.86 10.70
CA PRO A 29 19.41 -0.62 9.26
C PRO A 29 18.29 -1.34 8.48
N ARG A 30 17.77 -2.46 9.00
CA ARG A 30 16.66 -3.21 8.37
C ARG A 30 15.33 -2.49 8.57
N VAL A 31 15.12 -1.91 9.74
CA VAL A 31 13.93 -1.09 10.05
C VAL A 31 13.96 0.21 9.25
N ALA A 32 15.09 0.92 9.22
CA ALA A 32 15.24 2.15 8.41
C ALA A 32 15.06 1.90 6.91
N ALA A 33 15.56 0.78 6.39
CA ALA A 33 15.35 0.39 4.99
C ALA A 33 13.88 0.00 4.70
N LEU A 34 13.15 -0.52 5.69
CA LEU A 34 11.74 -0.85 5.56
C LEU A 34 10.86 0.41 5.60
N GLU A 35 11.17 1.35 6.49
CA GLU A 35 10.52 2.67 6.56
C GLU A 35 10.75 3.48 5.28
N ALA A 36 11.96 3.44 4.70
CA ALA A 36 12.24 4.06 3.41
C ALA A 36 11.46 3.42 2.26
N ARG A 37 11.25 2.10 2.29
CA ARG A 37 10.43 1.38 1.30
C ARG A 37 8.94 1.71 1.43
N LEU A 38 8.46 1.86 2.66
CA LEU A 38 7.08 2.25 2.94
C LEU A 38 6.82 3.70 2.49
N ALA A 39 7.72 4.62 2.84
CA ALA A 39 7.65 6.02 2.40
C ALA A 39 7.74 6.17 0.88
N ALA A 40 8.56 5.37 0.20
CA ALA A 40 8.64 5.36 -1.26
C ALA A 40 7.36 4.81 -1.92
N MET A 41 6.64 3.89 -1.28
CA MET A 41 5.37 3.39 -1.78
C MET A 41 4.25 4.42 -1.59
N GLU A 42 4.22 5.12 -0.46
CA GLU A 42 3.29 6.22 -0.20
C GLU A 42 3.55 7.42 -1.12
N ALA A 43 4.81 7.78 -1.39
CA ALA A 43 5.17 8.88 -2.29
C ALA A 43 4.73 8.62 -3.74
N ARG A 44 4.80 7.37 -4.22
CA ARG A 44 4.32 6.99 -5.56
C ARG A 44 2.80 7.15 -5.73
N LEU A 45 2.05 7.16 -4.63
CA LEU A 45 0.60 7.38 -4.63
C LEU A 45 0.23 8.87 -4.52
N GLY A 46 1.17 9.74 -4.17
CA GLY A 46 0.95 11.19 -3.99
C GLY A 46 1.37 12.07 -5.18
N ASP A 47 2.27 11.62 -6.05
CA ASP A 47 2.96 12.50 -7.02
C ASP A 47 2.22 12.72 -8.36
N GLY A 48 0.95 12.33 -8.47
CA GLY A 48 0.17 12.46 -9.72
C GLY A 48 0.73 11.63 -10.91
N GLN A 49 1.70 10.76 -10.65
CA GLN A 49 2.29 9.88 -11.64
C GLN A 49 1.41 8.67 -11.93
N ARG A 50 1.54 8.13 -13.15
CA ARG A 50 0.81 6.97 -13.65
C ARG A 50 1.13 5.72 -12.80
N LEU A 51 0.10 5.12 -12.20
CA LEU A 51 0.17 3.78 -11.62
C LEU A 51 -0.27 2.74 -12.65
N THR A 52 0.59 1.77 -12.97
CA THR A 52 0.27 0.64 -13.85
C THR A 52 0.31 -0.66 -13.04
N LEU A 53 -0.81 -1.38 -13.03
CA LEU A 53 -0.94 -2.71 -12.43
C LEU A 53 -1.01 -3.72 -13.57
N ASP A 54 0.03 -4.54 -13.73
CA ASP A 54 0.07 -5.62 -14.72
C ASP A 54 0.01 -6.96 -13.98
N ALA A 55 -1.08 -7.68 -14.16
CA ALA A 55 -1.26 -9.03 -13.63
C ALA A 55 -1.14 -10.02 -14.78
N GLY A 56 -0.04 -10.77 -14.84
CA GLY A 56 0.21 -11.76 -15.90
C GLY A 56 -0.77 -12.95 -15.94
N ARG A 57 -1.76 -13.00 -15.04
CA ARG A 57 -2.83 -14.00 -15.07
C ARG A 57 -4.18 -13.48 -14.57
N VAL A 58 -4.29 -13.13 -13.28
CA VAL A 58 -5.55 -12.69 -12.65
C VAL A 58 -5.29 -11.58 -11.65
N LEU A 59 -6.15 -10.56 -11.65
CA LEU A 59 -6.25 -9.52 -10.62
C LEU A 59 -7.59 -9.68 -9.90
N THR A 60 -7.56 -9.84 -8.58
CA THR A 60 -8.75 -9.95 -7.74
C THR A 60 -8.84 -8.75 -6.81
N LEU A 61 -10.02 -8.10 -6.77
CA LEU A 61 -10.34 -7.00 -5.87
C LEU A 61 -11.56 -7.40 -5.04
N GLU A 62 -11.36 -7.58 -3.73
CA GLU A 62 -12.42 -7.92 -2.78
C GLU A 62 -12.55 -6.81 -1.74
N ALA A 63 -13.78 -6.37 -1.49
CA ALA A 63 -14.09 -5.38 -0.47
C ALA A 63 -15.34 -5.80 0.30
N GLY A 64 -15.38 -5.49 1.60
CA GLY A 64 -16.52 -5.84 2.45
C GLY A 64 -17.79 -5.05 2.16
N ASP A 65 -17.65 -3.79 1.73
CA ASP A 65 -18.80 -2.88 1.57
C ASP A 65 -18.93 -2.30 0.15
N GLU A 66 -17.87 -1.69 -0.40
CA GLU A 66 -17.91 -1.03 -1.70
C GLU A 66 -16.54 -1.03 -2.37
N ILE A 67 -16.54 -1.20 -3.70
CA ILE A 67 -15.40 -0.87 -4.58
C ILE A 67 -15.83 0.34 -5.41
N ARG A 68 -15.09 1.45 -5.32
CA ARG A 68 -15.37 2.68 -6.08
C ARG A 68 -14.14 3.15 -6.86
N LEU A 69 -14.27 3.24 -8.17
CA LEU A 69 -13.28 3.82 -9.07
C LEU A 69 -13.80 5.18 -9.54
N ARG A 70 -13.09 6.26 -9.21
CA ARG A 70 -13.52 7.63 -9.54
C ARG A 70 -12.42 8.36 -10.30
N THR A 71 -12.80 9.10 -11.33
CA THR A 71 -11.91 10.02 -12.04
C THR A 71 -12.67 11.28 -12.38
N GLY A 72 -12.40 12.37 -11.65
CA GLY A 72 -13.14 13.62 -11.78
C GLY A 72 -14.63 13.44 -11.54
N SER A 73 -15.43 13.65 -12.59
CA SER A 73 -16.89 13.50 -12.61
C SER A 73 -17.38 12.09 -13.00
N ALA A 74 -16.49 11.20 -13.47
CA ALA A 74 -16.85 9.82 -13.79
C ALA A 74 -16.69 8.90 -12.57
N SER A 75 -17.60 7.94 -12.40
CA SER A 75 -17.47 6.92 -11.35
C SER A 75 -18.03 5.55 -11.76
N LEU A 76 -17.37 4.51 -11.26
CA LEU A 76 -17.85 3.13 -11.23
C LEU A 76 -17.91 2.70 -9.77
N SER A 77 -19.07 2.22 -9.31
CA SER A 77 -19.23 1.70 -7.95
C SER A 77 -19.88 0.33 -7.94
N LEU A 78 -19.35 -0.56 -7.13
CA LEU A 78 -19.88 -1.89 -6.84
C LEU A 78 -20.14 -1.97 -5.34
N ARG A 79 -21.40 -2.13 -4.94
CA ARG A 79 -21.79 -2.19 -3.53
C ARG A 79 -22.13 -3.60 -3.10
N LYS A 80 -22.01 -3.89 -1.80
CA LYS A 80 -22.33 -5.20 -1.21
C LYS A 80 -23.74 -5.72 -1.50
N ASN A 81 -24.68 -4.83 -1.82
CA ASN A 81 -26.06 -5.20 -2.19
C ASN A 81 -26.20 -5.66 -3.65
N GLY A 82 -25.09 -5.76 -4.40
CA GLY A 82 -25.07 -6.14 -5.80
C GLY A 82 -25.41 -5.00 -6.78
N GLN A 83 -25.63 -3.77 -6.29
CA GLN A 83 -25.81 -2.62 -7.19
C GLN A 83 -24.46 -2.24 -7.82
N ILE A 84 -24.48 -2.15 -9.15
CA ILE A 84 -23.38 -1.61 -9.96
C ILE A 84 -23.88 -0.32 -10.60
N THR A 85 -23.13 0.76 -10.41
CA THR A 85 -23.47 2.08 -10.95
C THR A 85 -22.31 2.60 -11.79
N LEU A 86 -22.59 2.96 -13.04
CA LEU A 86 -21.67 3.63 -13.96
C LEU A 86 -22.21 5.02 -14.27
N GLU A 87 -21.44 6.05 -13.93
CA GLU A 87 -21.81 7.45 -14.09
C GLU A 87 -20.70 8.22 -14.83
N GLY A 88 -21.12 9.12 -15.72
CA GLY A 88 -20.26 9.99 -16.49
C GLY A 88 -21.06 10.89 -17.42
N GLN A 89 -20.40 11.80 -18.13
CA GLN A 89 -21.03 12.67 -19.13
C GLN A 89 -21.64 11.87 -20.29
N GLY A 90 -21.01 10.75 -20.65
CA GLY A 90 -21.46 9.80 -21.65
C GLY A 90 -20.79 8.46 -21.42
N ILE A 91 -21.42 7.39 -21.90
CA ILE A 91 -20.92 6.01 -21.80
C ILE A 91 -20.97 5.41 -23.20
N ASP A 92 -19.80 5.05 -23.74
CA ASP A 92 -19.67 4.38 -25.04
C ASP A 92 -19.39 2.89 -24.78
N VAL A 93 -20.29 2.02 -25.22
CA VAL A 93 -20.17 0.56 -25.09
C VAL A 93 -20.01 -0.04 -26.48
N LYS A 94 -18.79 -0.48 -26.80
CA LYS A 94 -18.48 -1.14 -28.08
C LYS A 94 -18.33 -2.64 -27.87
N ASP A 95 -19.28 -3.38 -28.43
CA ASP A 95 -19.23 -4.84 -28.48
C ASP A 95 -19.20 -5.28 -29.95
N LYS A 96 -18.28 -6.18 -30.29
CA LYS A 96 -18.15 -6.76 -31.64
C LYS A 96 -19.12 -7.92 -31.87
N ASN A 97 -19.53 -8.59 -30.80
CA ASN A 97 -20.31 -9.82 -30.83
C ASN A 97 -21.76 -9.59 -30.37
N GLY A 98 -22.06 -8.38 -29.86
CA GLY A 98 -23.40 -7.89 -29.55
C GLY A 98 -23.72 -7.89 -28.06
N THR A 99 -24.30 -6.78 -27.59
CA THR A 99 -24.64 -6.60 -26.17
C THR A 99 -26.02 -7.16 -25.85
N THR A 100 -26.14 -7.93 -24.77
CA THR A 100 -27.44 -8.39 -24.22
C THR A 100 -27.75 -7.65 -22.93
N VAL A 101 -28.87 -6.93 -22.89
CA VAL A 101 -29.37 -6.27 -21.68
C VAL A 101 -30.67 -6.94 -21.25
N LYS A 102 -30.72 -7.47 -20.04
CA LYS A 102 -31.91 -8.07 -19.43
C LYS A 102 -32.21 -7.39 -18.12
N GLY A 103 -33.45 -6.95 -17.95
CA GLY A 103 -33.94 -6.38 -16.71
C GLY A 103 -35.46 -6.38 -16.72
N SER A 104 -36.08 -6.42 -15.54
CA SER A 104 -37.54 -6.41 -15.40
C SER A 104 -38.18 -5.14 -16.00
N LYS A 105 -37.39 -4.07 -16.16
CA LYS A 105 -37.74 -2.85 -16.90
C LYS A 105 -36.47 -2.25 -17.47
N ILE A 106 -36.48 -1.90 -18.76
CA ILE A 106 -35.42 -1.15 -19.45
C ILE A 106 -36.04 0.15 -19.94
N LEU A 107 -35.50 1.27 -19.47
CA LEU A 107 -35.89 2.60 -19.95
C LEU A 107 -34.82 3.10 -20.92
N SER A 108 -35.22 3.38 -22.15
CA SER A 108 -34.41 4.08 -23.14
C SER A 108 -35.17 5.35 -23.52
N ASN A 109 -34.52 6.51 -23.38
CA ASN A 109 -35.01 7.79 -23.89
C ASN A 109 -34.25 8.18 -25.15
#